data_AF-A0A495J256-F1
#
_entry.id   AF-A0A495J256-F1
#
_cell.length_a   1.000
_cell.length_b   1.000
_cell.length_c   1.000
_cell.angle_alpha   90.00
_cell.angle_beta   90.00
_cell.angle_gamma   90.00
#
_symmetry.space_group_name_H-M   'P 1'
#
loop_
_entity.id
_entity.type
_entity.pdbx_description
1 polymer ?
#
loop_
_entity_poly.entity_id
_entity_poly.type
_entity_poly.pdbx_seq_one_letter_code
_entity_poly.pdbx_strand_id
1 'polypeptide(L)'
;MKKFIITVSVIGLILTGYAFTQRDQSSTDSLGDVKYSILSPDQFKKVNGNGWVLLDGRKVDGSQLQKRFSIINIPDARGMFLRGLNYDRQDASIDPFFKEYGRVRLVGQFEADIVGPHNHGWTGNAGDGYPNKAEQHHSPESMRSTDPTQKSYHYPRGSEYDYAVSGVGNETRPRNIAFYIYIKIN
;
A
#
# COMPACT_ATOMS: atom_id res chain seq x y z
N MET A 1 -39.38 51.62 -30.13
CA MET A 1 -37.96 51.27 -30.36
C MET A 1 -37.10 51.35 -29.10
N LYS A 2 -37.02 52.48 -28.37
CA LYS A 2 -36.22 52.59 -27.13
C LYS A 2 -36.49 51.50 -26.07
N LYS A 3 -37.78 51.19 -25.79
CA LYS A 3 -38.14 50.15 -24.82
C LYS A 3 -37.67 48.75 -25.21
N PHE A 4 -37.73 48.41 -26.51
CA PHE A 4 -37.29 47.11 -27.04
C PHE A 4 -35.77 46.93 -26.92
N ILE A 5 -35.00 47.98 -27.22
CA ILE A 5 -33.54 47.96 -27.10
C ILE A 5 -33.12 47.76 -25.64
N ILE A 6 -33.78 48.44 -24.69
CA ILE A 6 -33.49 48.30 -23.26
C ILE A 6 -33.77 46.88 -22.77
N THR A 7 -34.89 46.28 -23.18
CA THR A 7 -35.25 44.90 -22.77
C THR A 7 -34.25 43.87 -23.28
N VAL A 8 -33.81 43.97 -24.54
CA VAL A 8 -32.80 43.06 -25.11
C VAL A 8 -31.45 43.22 -24.42
N SER A 9 -31.03 44.45 -24.10
CA SER A 9 -29.79 44.71 -23.36
C SER A 9 -29.81 44.14 -21.93
N VAL A 10 -30.93 44.24 -21.22
CA VAL A 10 -31.08 43.69 -19.86
C VAL A 10 -31.04 42.17 -19.89
N ILE A 11 -31.72 41.52 -20.84
CA ILE A 11 -31.69 40.06 -20.98
C ILE A 11 -30.27 39.58 -21.36
N GLY A 12 -29.58 40.29 -22.25
CA GLY A 12 -28.18 39.99 -22.60
C GLY A 12 -27.22 40.09 -21.41
N LEU A 13 -27.43 41.07 -20.52
CA LEU A 13 -26.66 41.24 -19.28
C LEU A 13 -26.95 40.13 -18.26
N ILE A 14 -28.21 39.71 -18.13
CA ILE A 14 -28.59 38.60 -17.24
C ILE A 14 -28.02 37.28 -17.76
N LEU A 15 -28.08 37.03 -19.07
CA LEU A 15 -27.53 35.81 -19.69
C LEU A 15 -26.00 35.75 -19.60
N THR A 16 -25.31 36.87 -19.79
CA THR A 16 -23.85 36.94 -19.60
C THR A 16 -23.47 36.81 -18.13
N GLY A 17 -24.21 37.43 -17.20
CA GLY A 17 -24.04 37.22 -15.76
C GLY A 17 -24.21 35.76 -15.35
N TYR A 18 -25.23 35.07 -15.86
CA TYR A 18 -25.44 33.63 -15.62
C TYR A 18 -24.29 32.78 -16.17
N ALA A 19 -23.81 33.09 -17.39
CA ALA A 19 -22.69 32.38 -18.01
C ALA A 19 -21.36 32.59 -17.26
N PHE A 20 -21.15 33.75 -16.63
CA PHE A 20 -19.97 34.02 -15.80
C PHE A 20 -20.08 33.43 -14.39
N THR A 21 -21.29 33.28 -13.85
CA THR A 21 -21.51 32.70 -12.51
C THR A 21 -21.39 31.16 -12.54
N GLN A 22 -21.60 30.53 -13.70
CA GLN A 22 -21.27 29.12 -13.96
C GLN A 22 -19.82 28.89 -14.40
N ARG A 23 -18.91 29.87 -14.27
CA ARG A 23 -17.47 29.53 -14.19
C ARG A 23 -17.23 28.88 -12.84
N ASP A 24 -17.60 27.62 -12.80
CA ASP A 24 -17.40 26.69 -11.72
C ASP A 24 -15.99 26.79 -11.19
N GLN A 25 -15.92 26.68 -9.86
CA GLN A 25 -14.73 26.44 -9.07
C GLN A 25 -13.69 25.70 -9.89
N SER A 26 -12.54 26.34 -10.14
CA SER A 26 -11.35 25.63 -10.58
C SER A 26 -11.19 24.45 -9.63
N SER A 27 -11.48 23.23 -10.10
CA SER A 27 -11.08 22.03 -9.38
C SER A 27 -9.58 22.19 -9.20
N THR A 28 -9.12 22.28 -7.95
CA THR A 28 -7.69 22.30 -7.62
C THR A 28 -6.98 21.04 -8.09
N ASP A 29 -7.76 20.06 -8.54
CA ASP A 29 -7.29 18.76 -8.96
C ASP A 29 -6.75 18.77 -10.39
N SER A 30 -5.51 18.34 -10.51
CA SER A 30 -4.78 18.20 -11.76
C SER A 30 -4.83 16.75 -12.28
N LEU A 31 -4.52 16.57 -13.57
CA LEU A 31 -4.36 15.25 -14.15
C LEU A 31 -3.29 14.46 -13.40
N GLY A 32 -3.60 13.22 -13.04
CA GLY A 32 -2.72 12.34 -12.26
C GLY A 32 -2.92 12.43 -10.75
N ASP A 33 -3.70 13.39 -10.25
CA ASP A 33 -4.00 13.50 -8.82
C ASP A 33 -4.74 12.26 -8.33
N VAL A 34 -4.41 11.86 -7.10
CA VAL A 34 -5.00 10.71 -6.41
C VAL A 34 -5.86 11.19 -5.25
N LYS A 35 -7.07 10.63 -5.12
CA LYS A 35 -7.99 10.91 -4.02
C LYS A 35 -8.44 9.64 -3.31
N TYR A 36 -8.43 9.70 -1.98
CA TYR A 36 -9.09 8.72 -1.13
C TYR A 36 -10.53 9.13 -0.87
N SER A 37 -11.47 8.20 -0.94
CA SER A 37 -12.88 8.48 -0.66
C SER A 37 -13.60 7.27 -0.09
N ILE A 38 -14.58 7.54 0.78
CA ILE A 38 -15.54 6.53 1.24
C ILE A 38 -16.64 6.28 0.19
N LEU A 39 -16.77 7.16 -0.82
CA LEU A 39 -17.83 7.08 -1.80
C LEU A 39 -17.54 5.98 -2.83
N SER A 40 -18.55 5.16 -3.10
CA SER A 40 -18.51 4.19 -4.20
C SER A 40 -18.34 4.90 -5.55
N PRO A 41 -17.89 4.20 -6.61
CA PRO A 41 -17.59 4.84 -7.90
C PRO A 41 -18.72 5.68 -8.48
N ASP A 42 -19.97 5.21 -8.38
CA ASP A 42 -21.12 5.92 -8.91
C ASP A 42 -21.45 7.17 -8.08
N GLN A 43 -21.28 7.12 -6.77
CA GLN A 43 -21.45 8.28 -5.89
C GLN A 43 -20.31 9.28 -6.07
N PHE A 44 -19.08 8.80 -6.18
CA PHE A 44 -17.90 9.64 -6.37
C PHE A 44 -17.98 10.45 -7.67
N LYS A 45 -18.37 9.80 -8.77
CA LYS A 45 -18.57 10.46 -10.08
C LYS A 45 -19.66 11.52 -10.05
N LYS A 46 -20.75 11.31 -9.31
CA LYS A 46 -21.81 12.34 -9.14
C LYS A 46 -21.29 13.62 -8.49
N VAL A 47 -20.28 13.51 -7.63
CA VAL A 47 -19.73 14.65 -6.87
C VAL A 47 -18.48 15.25 -7.55
N ASN A 48 -17.62 14.44 -8.16
CA ASN A 48 -16.30 14.85 -8.68
C ASN A 48 -16.24 14.88 -10.23
N GLY A 49 -17.31 14.45 -10.90
CA GLY A 49 -17.39 14.36 -12.35
C GLY A 49 -16.77 13.09 -12.95
N ASN A 50 -16.97 12.92 -14.26
CA ASN A 50 -16.57 11.72 -15.02
C ASN A 50 -15.08 11.64 -15.36
N GLY A 51 -14.29 12.65 -14.99
CA GLY A 51 -12.85 12.66 -15.23
C GLY A 51 -12.04 11.76 -14.29
N TRP A 52 -12.69 11.12 -13.33
CA TRP A 52 -12.07 10.26 -12.33
C TRP A 52 -12.41 8.79 -12.54
N VAL A 53 -11.44 7.93 -12.29
CA VAL A 53 -11.60 6.47 -12.31
C VAL A 53 -10.97 5.85 -11.08
N LEU A 54 -11.43 4.66 -10.68
CA LEU A 54 -10.73 3.87 -9.65
C LEU A 54 -9.31 3.58 -10.13
N LEU A 55 -8.36 3.61 -9.19
CA LEU A 55 -6.97 3.22 -9.39
C LEU A 55 -6.85 1.68 -9.35
N ASP A 56 -7.33 1.03 -10.42
CA ASP A 56 -7.61 -0.41 -10.49
C ASP A 56 -6.86 -1.16 -11.59
N GLY A 57 -5.74 -0.60 -12.07
CA GLY A 57 -4.90 -1.27 -13.07
C GLY A 57 -5.37 -1.12 -14.52
N ARG A 58 -6.49 -0.45 -14.79
CA ARG A 58 -7.06 -0.39 -16.14
C ARG A 58 -6.19 0.39 -17.13
N LYS A 59 -6.43 0.14 -18.42
CA LYS A 59 -6.00 1.02 -19.51
C LYS A 59 -6.82 2.31 -19.53
N VAL A 60 -6.16 3.42 -19.88
CA VAL A 60 -6.76 4.76 -19.98
C VAL A 60 -6.60 5.35 -21.39
N ASP A 61 -6.75 4.50 -22.40
CA ASP A 61 -6.67 4.90 -23.80
C ASP A 61 -7.66 6.03 -24.14
N GLY A 62 -7.19 7.04 -24.87
CA GLY A 62 -7.94 8.23 -25.25
C GLY A 62 -8.06 9.30 -24.16
N SER A 63 -7.64 9.04 -22.92
CA SER A 63 -7.71 10.02 -21.82
C SER A 63 -6.72 11.18 -21.98
N GLN A 64 -6.96 12.30 -21.26
CA GLN A 64 -5.99 13.40 -21.19
C GLN A 64 -4.68 12.95 -20.54
N LEU A 65 -4.75 12.06 -19.55
CA LEU A 65 -3.57 11.50 -18.89
C LEU A 65 -2.66 10.75 -19.89
N GLN A 66 -3.24 9.91 -20.76
CA GLN A 66 -2.49 9.25 -21.83
C GLN A 66 -1.96 10.26 -22.85
N LYS A 67 -2.82 11.16 -23.35
CA LYS A 67 -2.46 12.09 -24.43
C LYS A 67 -1.34 13.06 -24.04
N ARG A 68 -1.28 13.47 -22.77
CA ARG A 68 -0.30 14.46 -22.29
C ARG A 68 0.96 13.85 -21.72
N PHE A 69 0.85 12.69 -21.06
CA PHE A 69 1.96 12.09 -20.31
C PHE A 69 2.34 10.69 -20.78
N SER A 70 1.71 10.19 -21.85
CA SER A 70 1.94 8.85 -22.40
C SER A 70 1.69 7.70 -21.40
N ILE A 71 0.89 7.96 -20.35
CA ILE A 71 0.48 6.95 -19.37
C ILE A 71 -0.68 6.13 -19.95
N ILE A 72 -0.41 4.87 -20.28
CA ILE A 72 -1.40 3.96 -20.89
C ILE A 72 -2.14 3.15 -19.83
N ASN A 73 -1.41 2.65 -18.83
CA ASN A 73 -1.97 1.87 -17.73
C ASN A 73 -1.80 2.66 -16.44
N ILE A 74 -2.86 2.73 -15.64
CA ILE A 74 -2.76 3.22 -14.26
C ILE A 74 -2.40 2.06 -13.32
N PRO A 75 -1.81 2.32 -12.15
CA PRO A 75 -1.59 1.29 -11.13
C PRO A 75 -2.89 0.68 -10.59
N ASP A 76 -2.81 -0.52 -10.02
CA ASP A 76 -3.87 -1.11 -9.20
C ASP A 76 -3.50 -0.95 -7.71
N ALA A 77 -4.22 -0.09 -7.01
CA ALA A 77 -3.99 0.22 -5.61
C ALA A 77 -5.01 -0.45 -4.66
N ARG A 78 -5.89 -1.31 -5.18
CA ARG A 78 -6.92 -1.95 -4.37
C ARG A 78 -6.28 -2.90 -3.37
N GLY A 79 -6.52 -2.68 -2.08
CA GLY A 79 -5.94 -3.49 -1.01
C GLY A 79 -4.45 -3.28 -0.78
N MET A 80 -3.85 -2.25 -1.38
CA MET A 80 -2.42 -1.95 -1.28
C MET A 80 -2.16 -0.83 -0.27
N PHE A 81 -1.01 -0.88 0.40
CA PHE A 81 -0.43 0.29 1.05
C PHE A 81 0.26 1.16 0.00
N LEU A 82 -0.02 2.45 -0.02
CA LEU A 82 0.72 3.38 -0.87
C LEU A 82 1.98 3.85 -0.14
N ARG A 83 3.11 3.82 -0.86
CA ARG A 83 4.38 4.37 -0.40
C ARG A 83 4.86 5.46 -1.35
N GLY A 84 5.54 6.46 -0.80
CA GLY A 84 6.25 7.45 -1.59
C GLY A 84 7.37 6.78 -2.41
N LEU A 85 7.58 7.25 -3.64
CA LEU A 85 8.73 6.84 -4.43
C LEU A 85 10.00 7.49 -3.85
N ASN A 86 11.10 6.75 -3.78
CA ASN A 86 12.39 7.31 -3.35
C ASN A 86 12.84 8.51 -4.19
N TYR A 87 12.59 8.42 -5.50
CA TYR A 87 13.05 9.36 -6.50
C TYR A 87 14.57 9.58 -6.41
N ASP A 88 15.02 10.75 -5.96
CA ASP A 88 16.43 11.15 -5.88
C ASP A 88 16.99 11.21 -4.45
N ARG A 89 16.26 10.71 -3.44
CA ARG A 89 16.71 10.68 -2.04
C ARG A 89 17.99 9.84 -1.87
N GLN A 90 18.98 10.40 -1.16
CA GLN A 90 20.32 9.81 -0.95
C GLN A 90 20.77 9.76 0.53
N ASP A 91 19.85 9.89 1.48
CA ASP A 91 20.17 9.83 2.90
C ASP A 91 20.05 8.39 3.48
N ALA A 92 20.18 8.27 4.80
CA ALA A 92 20.10 6.99 5.52
C ALA A 92 18.75 6.26 5.41
N SER A 93 17.69 6.88 4.89
CA SER A 93 16.41 6.20 4.62
C SER A 93 16.04 6.15 3.13
N ILE A 94 17.07 6.05 2.28
CA ILE A 94 16.95 5.63 0.88
C ILE A 94 16.20 4.28 0.76
N ASP A 95 15.35 4.15 -0.25
CA ASP A 95 14.69 2.89 -0.59
C ASP A 95 15.73 1.82 -0.97
N PRO A 96 15.78 0.66 -0.27
CA PRO A 96 16.75 -0.38 -0.55
C PRO A 96 16.56 -1.06 -1.91
N PHE A 97 15.46 -0.77 -2.62
CA PHE A 97 15.13 -1.35 -3.92
C PHE A 97 16.30 -1.32 -4.92
N PHE A 98 17.06 -0.22 -5.00
CA PHE A 98 18.21 -0.17 -5.91
C PHE A 98 19.31 -1.17 -5.54
N LYS A 99 19.58 -1.35 -4.24
CA LYS A 99 20.59 -2.31 -3.75
C LYS A 99 20.17 -3.75 -4.04
N GLU A 100 18.88 -4.05 -3.99
CA GLU A 100 18.33 -5.39 -4.21
C GLU A 100 18.21 -5.74 -5.71
N TYR A 101 17.79 -4.79 -6.54
CA TYR A 101 17.46 -5.05 -7.95
C TYR A 101 18.40 -4.39 -8.97
N GLY A 102 19.37 -3.59 -8.55
CA GLY A 102 20.31 -2.89 -9.43
C GLY A 102 19.68 -1.82 -10.33
N ARG A 103 18.47 -1.34 -9.99
CA ARG A 103 17.74 -0.32 -10.76
C ARG A 103 16.82 0.52 -9.88
N VAL A 104 16.40 1.67 -10.37
CA VAL A 104 15.41 2.50 -9.67
C VAL A 104 14.02 1.85 -9.73
N ARG A 105 13.24 2.04 -8.66
CA ARG A 105 11.84 1.64 -8.61
C ARG A 105 11.03 2.52 -9.57
N LEU A 106 10.07 1.93 -10.28
CA LEU A 106 9.16 2.68 -11.16
C LEU A 106 7.91 3.14 -10.40
N VAL A 107 7.33 4.27 -10.83
CA VAL A 107 6.04 4.74 -10.29
C VAL A 107 4.97 3.65 -10.52
N GLY A 108 4.23 3.31 -9.46
CA GLY A 108 3.19 2.29 -9.52
C GLY A 108 3.67 0.84 -9.49
N GLN A 109 4.98 0.61 -9.33
CA GLN A 109 5.53 -0.74 -9.24
C GLN A 109 5.10 -1.42 -7.93
N PHE A 110 4.44 -2.56 -8.07
CA PHE A 110 4.11 -3.46 -6.96
C PHE A 110 5.38 -4.04 -6.30
N GLU A 111 5.32 -4.21 -4.99
CA GLU A 111 6.30 -4.91 -4.17
C GLU A 111 5.53 -5.81 -3.23
N ALA A 112 5.93 -7.09 -3.20
CA ALA A 112 5.31 -8.07 -2.32
C ALA A 112 5.72 -7.83 -0.86
N ASP A 113 4.93 -8.36 0.07
CA ASP A 113 5.29 -8.37 1.48
C ASP A 113 6.60 -9.14 1.68
N ILE A 114 7.48 -8.64 2.57
CA ILE A 114 8.78 -9.24 2.87
C ILE A 114 8.92 -9.36 4.39
N VAL A 115 9.12 -10.60 4.86
CA VAL A 115 9.61 -10.86 6.22
C VAL A 115 11.13 -10.75 6.20
N GLY A 116 11.65 -9.67 6.79
CA GLY A 116 13.09 -9.44 6.87
C GLY A 116 13.81 -10.52 7.71
N PRO A 117 15.12 -10.75 7.48
CA PRO A 117 15.92 -11.63 8.33
C PRO A 117 15.89 -11.16 9.78
N HIS A 118 15.56 -12.07 10.68
CA HIS A 118 15.61 -11.82 12.13
C HIS A 118 16.02 -13.12 12.84
N ASN A 119 16.65 -12.97 14.00
CA ASN A 119 17.04 -14.08 14.86
C ASN A 119 16.38 -13.95 16.24
N HIS A 120 16.15 -15.09 16.88
CA HIS A 120 15.73 -15.13 18.28
C HIS A 120 16.91 -15.58 19.13
N GLY A 121 17.22 -14.82 20.18
CA GLY A 121 18.15 -15.27 21.21
C GLY A 121 17.47 -16.37 22.04
N TRP A 122 18.07 -17.54 22.11
CA TRP A 122 17.60 -18.62 22.97
C TRP A 122 18.23 -18.48 24.36
N THR A 123 17.42 -18.34 25.40
CA THR A 123 17.88 -18.28 26.81
C THR A 123 17.44 -19.53 27.59
N GLY A 124 17.54 -20.70 26.96
CA GLY A 124 17.38 -21.97 27.67
C GLY A 124 18.72 -22.40 28.28
N ASN A 125 18.68 -22.88 29.53
CA ASN A 125 19.76 -23.71 30.06
C ASN A 125 19.49 -25.16 29.63
N ALA A 126 20.03 -25.59 28.50
CA ALA A 126 20.33 -27.01 28.31
C ALA A 126 21.84 -27.12 28.14
N GLY A 127 22.46 -28.04 28.89
CA GLY A 127 23.90 -28.25 29.02
C GLY A 127 24.80 -27.51 28.02
N ASP A 128 25.67 -26.65 28.54
CA ASP A 128 26.86 -26.12 27.89
C ASP A 128 26.70 -25.39 26.55
N GLY A 129 25.52 -24.86 26.19
CA GLY A 129 25.41 -23.73 25.24
C GLY A 129 25.92 -23.94 23.81
N TYR A 130 26.03 -25.18 23.33
CA TYR A 130 26.48 -25.49 21.97
C TYR A 130 25.31 -26.00 21.09
N PRO A 131 24.77 -25.18 20.17
CA PRO A 131 23.64 -25.56 19.31
C PRO A 131 23.96 -26.72 18.35
N ASN A 132 25.23 -26.98 18.09
CA ASN A 132 25.76 -28.08 17.31
C ASN A 132 25.76 -29.44 18.05
N LYS A 133 25.44 -29.48 19.35
CA LYS A 133 25.23 -30.74 20.10
C LYS A 133 23.75 -31.13 20.21
N ALA A 134 22.83 -30.24 19.82
CA ALA A 134 21.39 -30.49 19.74
C ALA A 134 21.05 -31.73 18.91
N GLU A 135 21.72 -31.86 17.76
CA GLU A 135 21.46 -32.93 16.79
C GLU A 135 22.07 -34.28 17.20
N GLN A 136 23.07 -34.27 18.09
CA GLN A 136 23.87 -35.45 18.44
C GLN A 136 23.21 -36.39 19.47
N HIS A 137 22.12 -35.99 20.12
CA HIS A 137 21.49 -36.78 21.18
C HIS A 137 20.21 -37.51 20.76
N HIS A 138 19.88 -37.52 19.46
CA HIS A 138 18.74 -38.27 18.90
C HIS A 138 19.04 -39.78 18.70
N SER A 139 19.53 -40.49 19.72
CA SER A 139 19.40 -41.95 19.70
C SER A 139 17.99 -42.33 20.20
N PRO A 140 17.31 -43.32 19.60
CA PRO A 140 16.01 -43.78 20.10
C PRO A 140 16.02 -44.23 21.57
N GLU A 141 17.20 -44.56 22.12
CA GLU A 141 17.41 -44.93 23.51
C GLU A 141 17.43 -43.74 24.47
N SER A 142 17.96 -42.58 24.07
CA SER A 142 17.97 -41.39 24.94
C SER A 142 16.55 -40.86 25.20
N MET A 143 15.64 -41.00 24.24
CA MET A 143 14.23 -40.61 24.34
C MET A 143 13.37 -41.58 25.18
N ARG A 144 13.92 -42.74 25.57
CA ARG A 144 13.24 -43.76 26.39
C ARG A 144 13.73 -43.78 27.84
N SER A 145 14.71 -42.96 28.19
CA SER A 145 15.23 -42.86 29.56
C SER A 145 14.16 -42.28 30.48
N THR A 146 13.62 -43.09 31.39
CA THR A 146 12.73 -42.65 32.48
C THR A 146 13.51 -42.16 33.70
N ASP A 147 14.83 -42.00 33.59
CA ASP A 147 15.70 -41.58 34.69
C ASP A 147 15.47 -40.09 35.01
N PRO A 148 14.92 -39.74 36.19
CA PRO A 148 14.64 -38.36 36.55
C PRO A 148 15.90 -37.52 36.75
N THR A 149 17.10 -38.12 36.79
CA THR A 149 18.38 -37.40 36.85
C THR A 149 18.90 -36.95 35.48
N GLN A 150 18.33 -37.46 34.37
CA GLN A 150 18.68 -37.06 32.99
C GLN A 150 17.71 -36.04 32.37
N LYS A 151 16.86 -35.40 33.19
CA LYS A 151 15.87 -34.41 32.74
C LYS A 151 16.49 -33.18 32.07
N SER A 152 17.76 -32.86 32.32
CA SER A 152 18.48 -31.75 31.70
C SER A 152 18.77 -31.93 30.20
N TYR A 153 18.51 -33.12 29.64
CA TYR A 153 18.74 -33.43 28.22
C TYR A 153 17.46 -33.73 27.43
N HIS A 154 16.30 -33.62 28.06
CA HIS A 154 15.04 -33.79 27.35
C HIS A 154 14.70 -32.50 26.62
N TYR A 155 14.72 -32.53 25.29
CA TYR A 155 14.05 -31.50 24.50
C TYR A 155 12.59 -31.42 24.94
N PRO A 156 12.07 -30.23 25.26
CA PRO A 156 10.65 -30.04 25.48
C PRO A 156 9.87 -30.59 24.27
N ARG A 157 8.99 -31.57 24.49
CA ARG A 157 8.11 -32.15 23.43
C ARG A 157 7.07 -31.16 22.89
N GLY A 158 7.05 -29.96 23.42
CA GLY A 158 6.29 -28.80 23.00
C GLY A 158 6.90 -27.58 23.68
N SER A 159 6.50 -26.38 23.28
CA SER A 159 6.94 -25.14 23.94
C SER A 159 6.72 -25.28 25.45
N GLU A 160 7.81 -25.43 26.21
CA GLU A 160 7.79 -25.13 27.63
C GLU A 160 7.43 -23.64 27.79
N TYR A 161 6.86 -23.30 28.95
CA TYR A 161 6.33 -21.97 29.24
C TYR A 161 7.23 -20.83 28.68
N ASP A 162 6.62 -19.92 27.91
CA ASP A 162 7.21 -18.71 27.32
C ASP A 162 8.11 -18.80 26.06
N TYR A 163 8.12 -19.90 25.31
CA TYR A 163 8.86 -19.95 24.03
C TYR A 163 7.95 -19.88 22.79
N ALA A 164 8.07 -18.79 22.02
CA ALA A 164 7.50 -18.66 20.68
C ALA A 164 8.47 -19.28 19.66
N VAL A 165 8.01 -20.28 18.91
CA VAL A 165 8.70 -20.81 17.73
C VAL A 165 8.78 -19.69 16.68
N SER A 166 10.00 -19.37 16.21
CA SER A 166 10.19 -18.33 15.19
C SER A 166 9.57 -18.75 13.85
N GLY A 167 8.95 -17.81 13.15
CA GLY A 167 8.44 -18.03 11.78
C GLY A 167 7.08 -18.75 11.67
N VAL A 168 6.40 -19.07 12.78
CA VAL A 168 5.04 -19.66 12.79
C VAL A 168 3.98 -18.75 13.40
N GLY A 169 4.32 -17.50 13.70
CA GLY A 169 3.34 -16.47 14.05
C GLY A 169 2.69 -15.90 12.80
N ASN A 170 1.38 -15.66 12.84
CA ASN A 170 0.73 -14.83 11.83
C ASN A 170 1.51 -13.52 11.69
N GLU A 171 2.08 -13.30 10.51
CA GLU A 171 2.73 -12.05 10.13
C GLU A 171 1.83 -10.89 10.56
N THR A 172 2.40 -9.90 11.25
CA THR A 172 1.64 -8.84 11.90
C THR A 172 0.83 -8.10 10.83
N ARG A 173 -0.48 -8.38 10.73
CA ARG A 173 -1.39 -7.63 9.88
C ARG A 173 -1.83 -6.37 10.61
N PRO A 174 -1.29 -5.18 10.29
CA PRO A 174 -1.64 -3.97 11.01
C PRO A 174 -3.13 -3.71 10.83
N ARG A 175 -3.80 -3.28 11.91
CA ARG A 175 -5.19 -2.79 11.79
C ARG A 175 -5.18 -1.59 10.83
N ASN A 176 -6.03 -1.64 9.82
CA ASN A 176 -6.14 -0.59 8.83
C ASN A 176 -7.60 -0.31 8.48
N ILE A 177 -7.84 0.85 7.88
CA ILE A 177 -9.12 1.25 7.30
C ILE A 177 -8.92 1.46 5.80
N ALA A 178 -9.84 0.94 5.01
CA ALA A 178 -9.77 1.02 3.56
C ALA A 178 -10.67 2.12 3.02
N PHE A 179 -10.16 2.85 2.03
CA PHE A 179 -10.90 3.82 1.23
C PHE A 179 -10.78 3.43 -0.25
N TYR A 180 -11.74 3.85 -1.07
CA TYR A 180 -11.55 3.82 -2.51
C TYR A 180 -10.48 4.83 -2.90
N ILE A 181 -9.62 4.44 -3.84
CA ILE A 181 -8.56 5.28 -4.37
C ILE A 181 -8.90 5.58 -5.82
N TYR A 182 -9.01 6.86 -6.14
CA TYR A 182 -9.32 7.36 -7.48
C TYR A 182 -8.16 8.14 -8.05
N ILE A 183 -8.03 8.16 -9.38
CA ILE A 183 -7.08 8.98 -10.12
C ILE A 183 -7.81 9.83 -11.16
N LYS A 184 -7.37 11.09 -11.31
CA LYS A 184 -7.88 12.03 -12.31
C LYS A 184 -7.24 11.77 -13.66
N ILE A 185 -8.04 11.34 -14.64
CA ILE A 185 -7.57 10.99 -15.99
C ILE A 185 -8.00 11.98 -17.08
N ASN A 186 -9.03 12.80 -16.83
CA ASN A 186 -9.54 13.83 -17.74
C ASN A 186 -9.88 15.13 -17.02
#